data_AF-A0A177QRY0-F1
#
_entry.id   AF-A0A177QRY0-F1
#
_cell.length_a   1.000
_cell.length_b   1.000
_cell.length_c   1.000
_cell.angle_alpha   90.00
_cell.angle_beta   90.00
_cell.angle_gamma   90.00
#
_symmetry.space_group_name_H-M   'P 1'
#
loop_
_entity.id
_entity.type
_entity.pdbx_description
1 polymer ?
#
loop_
_entity_poly.entity_id
_entity_poly.type
_entity_poly.pdbx_seq_one_letter_code
_entity_poly.pdbx_strand_id
1 'polypeptide(L)'
;MPTLALNYTQTPLPTNVYEFGLSPQDEATQLIEKAHQSGFSRVLIIAPQSNWGHGIAQNITEHWQAVGGRVVDTYYFSGNSNFSQDIAQLLHAKTDDLTHQQHRQDVDVIFLLAQPENARLIAPLLKYYGMTNTPIYSTSVIYSGMPSPNRDSELNGIAFIDAPLTLQKNNNRLYAVGRDAYYISQHLQRMNQLANFPVYGGTGALTMSSNRQIHRRLPWVTMHDGHP
;
A
#
# COMPACT_ATOMS: atom_id res chain seq x y z
N MET A 1 -10.70 -1.09 -33.01
CA MET A 1 -11.47 -1.84 -31.99
C MET A 1 -11.03 -1.36 -30.61
N PRO A 2 -11.92 -1.30 -29.60
CA PRO A 2 -11.50 -1.04 -28.23
C PRO A 2 -10.59 -2.16 -27.70
N THR A 3 -9.46 -1.79 -27.10
CA THR A 3 -8.47 -2.74 -26.57
C THR A 3 -8.19 -2.42 -25.11
N LEU A 4 -8.33 -3.42 -24.23
CA LEU A 4 -7.98 -3.32 -22.82
C LEU A 4 -6.61 -3.97 -22.58
N ALA A 5 -5.60 -3.15 -22.28
CA ALA A 5 -4.28 -3.59 -21.86
C ALA A 5 -4.26 -3.92 -20.36
N LEU A 6 -3.56 -4.99 -20.00
CA LEU A 6 -3.47 -5.47 -18.61
C LEU A 6 -2.22 -4.98 -17.88
N ASN A 7 -1.79 -3.75 -18.20
CA ASN A 7 -0.68 -3.06 -17.55
C ASN A 7 -0.76 -1.56 -17.83
N TYR A 8 -0.02 -0.76 -17.07
CA TYR A 8 0.09 0.68 -17.28
C TYR A 8 1.40 1.02 -17.97
N THR A 9 1.35 1.95 -18.92
CA THR A 9 2.52 2.49 -19.60
C THR A 9 2.75 3.94 -19.22
N GLN A 10 4.00 4.40 -19.34
CA GLN A 10 4.36 5.80 -19.12
C GLN A 10 4.21 6.65 -20.39
N THR A 11 3.76 6.04 -21.49
CA THR A 11 3.62 6.67 -22.80
C THR A 11 2.18 7.07 -23.07
N PRO A 12 1.94 8.14 -23.85
CA PRO A 12 0.59 8.49 -24.25
C PRO A 12 -0.13 7.33 -24.94
N LEU A 13 -1.33 7.03 -24.45
CA LEU A 13 -2.14 5.93 -24.94
C LEU A 13 -2.67 6.19 -26.35
N PRO A 14 -2.52 5.23 -27.30
CA PRO A 14 -3.20 5.30 -28.58
C PRO A 14 -4.71 5.42 -28.43
N THR A 15 -5.37 5.95 -29.46
CA THR A 15 -6.83 6.04 -29.50
C THR A 15 -7.45 4.63 -29.38
N ASN A 16 -8.46 4.48 -28.53
CA ASN A 16 -9.15 3.22 -28.24
C ASN A 16 -8.36 2.17 -27.43
N VAL A 17 -7.21 2.54 -26.86
CA VAL A 17 -6.51 1.70 -25.86
C VAL A 17 -6.84 2.20 -24.45
N TYR A 18 -7.13 1.24 -23.57
CA TYR A 18 -7.48 1.44 -22.17
C TYR A 18 -6.54 0.59 -21.31
N GLU A 19 -6.17 1.06 -20.12
CA GLU A 19 -5.25 0.34 -19.23
C GLU A 19 -5.93 -0.07 -17.94
N PHE A 20 -5.69 -1.29 -17.50
CA PHE A 20 -6.15 -1.82 -16.23
C PHE A 20 -5.11 -2.79 -15.67
N GLY A 21 -4.84 -2.74 -14.37
CA GLY A 21 -3.95 -3.70 -13.75
C GLY A 21 -3.82 -3.52 -12.24
N LEU A 22 -2.91 -4.29 -11.66
CA LEU A 22 -2.53 -4.12 -10.26
C LEU A 22 -1.52 -2.97 -10.16
N SER A 23 -2.02 -1.75 -10.02
CA SER A 23 -1.18 -0.56 -9.84
C SER A 23 -0.76 -0.41 -8.37
N PRO A 24 0.54 -0.51 -8.03
CA PRO A 24 1.03 -0.16 -6.70
C PRO A 24 0.93 1.35 -6.43
N GLN A 25 0.91 2.17 -7.48
CA GLN A 25 0.74 3.63 -7.36
C GLN A 25 -0.68 3.98 -6.91
N ASP A 26 -1.70 3.31 -7.45
CA ASP A 26 -3.09 3.49 -6.99
C ASP A 26 -3.23 3.15 -5.49
N GLU A 27 -2.51 2.12 -5.05
CA GLU A 27 -2.48 1.71 -3.64
C GLU A 27 -1.75 2.74 -2.77
N ALA A 28 -0.59 3.23 -3.21
CA ALA A 28 0.15 4.30 -2.54
C ALA A 28 -0.67 5.59 -2.38
N THR A 29 -1.37 6.03 -3.43
CA THR A 29 -2.25 7.20 -3.38
C THR A 29 -3.35 7.02 -2.33
N GLN A 30 -3.92 5.82 -2.22
CA GLN A 30 -4.94 5.52 -1.21
C GLN A 30 -4.39 5.54 0.23
N LEU A 31 -3.14 5.12 0.44
CA LEU A 31 -2.46 5.25 1.73
C LEU A 31 -2.32 6.72 2.12
N ILE A 32 -1.85 7.55 1.19
CA ILE A 32 -1.68 8.99 1.37
C ILE A 32 -3.01 9.66 1.69
N GLU A 33 -4.05 9.41 0.90
CA GLU A 33 -5.36 10.00 1.14
C GLU A 33 -5.89 9.62 2.53
N LYS A 34 -5.76 8.35 2.93
CA LYS A 34 -6.20 7.90 4.26
C LYS A 34 -5.42 8.58 5.37
N ALA A 35 -4.09 8.66 5.25
CA ALA A 35 -3.26 9.30 6.27
C ALA A 35 -3.57 10.81 6.39
N HIS A 36 -3.72 11.50 5.27
CA HIS A 36 -4.07 12.92 5.23
C HIS A 36 -5.47 13.17 5.82
N GLN A 37 -6.46 12.34 5.49
CA GLN A 37 -7.81 12.41 6.06
C GLN A 37 -7.84 12.13 7.56
N SER A 38 -6.92 11.30 8.07
CA SER A 38 -6.74 11.06 9.50
C SER A 38 -6.02 12.20 10.23
N GLY A 39 -5.60 13.25 9.52
CA GLY A 39 -4.90 14.41 10.09
C GLY A 39 -3.41 14.17 10.36
N PHE A 40 -2.84 13.07 9.85
CA PHE A 40 -1.42 12.80 10.00
C PHE A 40 -0.61 13.70 9.08
N SER A 41 0.48 14.26 9.59
CA SER A 41 1.35 15.15 8.82
C SER A 41 2.74 14.56 8.63
N ARG A 42 3.16 13.63 9.49
CA ARG A 42 4.53 13.12 9.54
C ARG A 42 4.55 11.61 9.32
N VAL A 43 5.17 11.17 8.22
CA VAL A 43 5.23 9.76 7.83
C VAL A 43 6.64 9.19 7.92
N LEU A 44 6.74 7.96 8.41
CA LEU A 44 7.93 7.11 8.29
C LEU A 44 7.65 6.05 7.22
N ILE A 45 8.52 5.95 6.22
CA ILE A 45 8.37 4.96 5.14
C ILE A 45 9.36 3.82 5.38
N ILE A 46 8.87 2.58 5.32
CA ILE A 46 9.70 1.37 5.39
C ILE A 46 9.47 0.57 4.11
N ALA A 47 10.51 0.39 3.29
CA ALA A 47 10.42 -0.25 1.98
C ALA A 47 11.63 -1.13 1.70
N PRO A 48 11.56 -2.13 0.80
CA PRO A 48 12.73 -2.94 0.46
C PRO A 48 13.74 -2.12 -0.35
N GLN A 49 15.02 -2.44 -0.19
CA GLN A 49 16.12 -1.91 -1.00
C GLN A 49 16.11 -2.57 -2.39
N SER A 50 15.08 -2.26 -3.17
CA SER A 50 14.89 -2.75 -4.54
C SER A 50 14.37 -1.62 -5.44
N ASN A 51 14.44 -1.79 -6.76
CA ASN A 51 13.91 -0.79 -7.70
C ASN A 51 12.42 -0.51 -7.47
N TRP A 52 11.65 -1.56 -7.15
CA TRP A 52 10.25 -1.42 -6.79
C TRP A 52 10.07 -0.59 -5.51
N GLY A 53 10.83 -0.91 -4.45
CA GLY A 53 10.74 -0.22 -3.16
C GLY A 53 11.13 1.26 -3.23
N HIS A 54 12.21 1.59 -3.95
CA HIS A 54 12.60 2.98 -4.19
C HIS A 54 11.56 3.72 -5.03
N GLY A 55 11.03 3.09 -6.08
CA GLY A 55 10.04 3.72 -6.96
C GLY A 55 8.74 4.06 -6.23
N ILE A 56 8.22 3.14 -5.41
CA ILE A 56 7.00 3.40 -4.63
C ILE A 56 7.25 4.40 -3.48
N ALA A 57 8.38 4.32 -2.79
CA ALA A 57 8.72 5.25 -1.72
C ALA A 57 8.94 6.68 -2.23
N GLN A 58 9.57 6.83 -3.39
CA GLN A 58 9.73 8.11 -4.06
C GLN A 58 8.36 8.68 -4.47
N ASN A 59 7.51 7.88 -5.12
CA ASN A 59 6.17 8.31 -5.51
C ASN A 59 5.35 8.77 -4.30
N ILE A 60 5.40 8.01 -3.20
CA ILE A 60 4.76 8.39 -1.93
C ILE A 60 5.31 9.70 -1.42
N THR A 61 6.64 9.86 -1.40
CA THR A 61 7.32 11.06 -0.89
C THR A 61 6.88 12.31 -1.65
N GLU A 62 6.88 12.25 -2.98
CA GLU A 62 6.47 13.34 -3.85
C GLU A 62 5.00 13.73 -3.62
N HIS A 63 4.09 12.74 -3.58
CA HIS A 63 2.66 13.00 -3.39
C HIS A 63 2.34 13.45 -1.97
N TRP A 64 3.01 12.90 -0.96
CA TRP A 64 2.82 13.29 0.44
C TRP A 64 3.26 14.74 0.67
N GLN A 65 4.39 15.15 0.10
CA GLN A 65 4.86 16.52 0.14
C GLN A 65 3.93 17.48 -0.61
N ALA A 66 3.37 17.05 -1.75
CA ALA A 66 2.42 17.85 -2.51
C ALA A 66 1.12 18.15 -1.74
N VAL A 67 0.69 17.25 -0.85
CA VAL A 67 -0.46 17.48 0.05
C VAL A 67 -0.08 18.15 1.38
N GLY A 68 1.16 18.68 1.50
CA GLY A 68 1.63 19.41 2.68
C GLY A 68 2.16 18.53 3.81
N GLY A 69 2.28 17.21 3.60
CA GLY A 69 2.87 16.28 4.54
C GLY A 69 4.40 16.31 4.52
N ARG A 70 5.02 15.81 5.59
CA ARG A 70 6.47 15.65 5.74
C ARG A 70 6.84 14.18 5.89
N VAL A 71 7.77 13.72 5.07
CA VAL A 71 8.46 12.45 5.30
C VAL A 71 9.55 12.69 6.33
N VAL A 72 9.45 12.02 7.47
CA VAL A 72 10.42 12.18 8.58
C VAL A 72 11.71 11.44 8.26
N ASP A 73 11.57 10.22 7.74
CA ASP A 73 12.67 9.34 7.39
C ASP A 73 12.16 8.24 6.46
N THR A 74 13.06 7.58 5.74
CA THR A 74 12.77 6.42 4.90
C THR A 74 13.81 5.35 5.14
N TYR A 75 13.37 4.20 5.65
CA TYR A 75 14.23 3.06 5.89
C TYR A 75 14.09 2.03 4.76
N TYR A 76 15.22 1.74 4.10
CA TYR A 76 15.31 0.73 3.07
C TYR A 76 15.93 -0.55 3.63
N PHE A 77 15.17 -1.63 3.70
CA PHE A 77 15.65 -2.92 4.23
C PHE A 77 16.08 -3.87 3.11
N SER A 78 17.11 -4.67 3.37
CA SER A 78 17.58 -5.73 2.47
C SER A 78 17.27 -7.11 3.05
N GLY A 79 17.31 -8.18 2.23
CA GLY A 79 17.04 -9.55 2.70
C GLY A 79 18.04 -10.08 3.75
N ASN A 80 19.23 -9.46 3.85
CA ASN A 80 20.26 -9.81 4.83
C ASN A 80 20.34 -8.79 5.99
N SER A 81 19.41 -7.83 6.06
CA SER A 81 19.43 -6.78 7.07
C SER A 81 19.21 -7.34 8.47
N ASN A 82 19.95 -6.81 9.44
CA ASN A 82 19.69 -7.06 10.84
C ASN A 82 18.57 -6.12 11.31
N PHE A 83 17.32 -6.52 11.07
CA PHE A 83 16.14 -5.70 11.37
C PHE A 83 16.15 -5.16 12.81
N SER A 84 16.63 -5.94 13.78
CA SER A 84 16.68 -5.53 15.18
C SER A 84 17.61 -4.35 15.41
N GLN A 85 18.79 -4.36 14.79
CA GLN A 85 19.77 -3.27 14.90
C GLN A 85 19.32 -2.06 14.10
N ASP A 86 18.86 -2.28 12.87
CA ASP A 86 18.48 -1.20 11.96
C ASP A 86 17.25 -0.45 12.46
N ILE A 87 16.22 -1.15 12.96
CA ILE A 87 15.02 -0.51 13.53
C ILE A 87 15.37 0.18 14.85
N ALA A 88 16.22 -0.41 15.68
CA ALA A 88 16.71 0.26 16.89
C ALA A 88 17.41 1.58 16.55
N GLN A 89 18.30 1.57 15.56
CA GLN A 89 18.99 2.78 15.09
C GLN A 89 18.00 3.76 14.49
N LEU A 90 17.09 3.33 13.63
CA LEU A 90 16.06 4.18 13.02
C LEU A 90 15.22 4.91 14.08
N LEU A 91 14.93 4.25 15.20
CA LEU A 91 14.09 4.81 16.26
C LEU A 91 14.88 5.55 17.34
N HIS A 92 16.17 5.22 17.56
CA HIS A 92 17.05 5.84 18.55
C HIS A 92 18.01 6.91 17.98
N ALA A 93 18.25 7.00 16.66
CA ALA A 93 19.26 7.89 16.06
C ALA A 93 18.97 9.40 16.22
N LYS A 94 17.90 9.78 16.91
CA LYS A 94 17.57 11.17 17.25
C LYS A 94 17.49 11.47 18.76
N THR A 95 17.78 10.49 19.63
CA THR A 95 17.91 10.77 21.07
C THR A 95 19.36 11.14 21.38
N ASP A 96 19.73 12.39 21.09
CA ASP A 96 21.00 13.00 21.54
C ASP A 96 21.01 13.32 23.05
N ASP A 97 19.90 13.08 23.75
CA ASP A 97 19.79 13.28 25.19
C ASP A 97 19.83 11.94 25.95
N LEU A 98 21.01 11.66 26.52
CA LEU A 98 21.28 10.55 27.45
C LEU A 98 20.43 10.57 28.74
N THR A 99 19.48 11.51 28.87
CA THR A 99 18.68 11.71 30.07
C THR A 99 17.21 11.36 29.89
N HIS A 100 16.71 11.20 28.65
CA HIS A 100 15.30 10.92 28.42
C HIS A 100 15.16 9.86 27.31
N GLN A 101 14.77 8.64 27.70
CA GLN A 101 14.23 7.60 26.81
C GLN A 101 12.88 8.05 26.23
N GLN A 102 12.84 9.18 25.54
CA GLN A 102 11.65 9.64 24.87
C GLN A 102 11.56 8.92 23.53
N HIS A 103 10.57 8.03 23.45
CA HIS A 103 10.07 7.44 22.22
C HIS A 103 10.03 8.48 21.10
N ARG A 104 10.35 8.04 19.88
CA ARG A 104 10.27 8.87 18.68
C ARG A 104 8.81 9.34 18.45
N GLN A 105 8.46 10.50 19.00
CA GLN A 105 7.15 11.15 18.83
C GLN A 105 7.10 12.03 17.59
N ASP A 106 8.12 11.98 16.73
CA ASP A 106 8.17 12.78 15.50
C ASP A 106 7.43 12.15 14.31
N VAL A 107 6.88 10.94 14.47
CA VAL A 107 6.16 10.18 13.45
C VAL A 107 4.69 9.99 13.86
N ASP A 108 3.77 10.34 12.95
CA ASP A 108 2.32 10.18 13.16
C ASP A 108 1.80 8.87 12.57
N VAL A 109 2.43 8.39 11.49
CA VAL A 109 2.01 7.19 10.76
C VAL A 109 3.21 6.50 10.11
N ILE A 110 3.17 5.17 10.04
CA ILE A 110 4.19 4.36 9.39
C ILE A 110 3.60 3.73 8.12
N PHE A 111 4.23 3.94 6.98
CA PHE A 111 3.91 3.22 5.75
C PHE A 111 4.87 2.05 5.61
N LEU A 112 4.36 0.83 5.86
CA LEU A 112 5.12 -0.40 5.78
C LEU A 112 4.87 -1.07 4.43
N LEU A 113 5.83 -1.02 3.52
CA LEU A 113 5.76 -1.59 2.18
C LEU A 113 6.58 -2.88 2.14
N ALA A 114 6.15 -3.89 2.90
CA ALA A 114 6.88 -5.13 3.07
C ALA A 114 6.01 -6.35 2.73
N GLN A 115 6.62 -7.34 2.09
CA GLN A 115 6.02 -8.67 1.90
C GLN A 115 5.82 -9.37 3.25
N PRO A 116 4.91 -10.37 3.35
CA PRO A 116 4.48 -10.93 4.63
C PRO A 116 5.64 -11.47 5.47
N GLU A 117 6.64 -12.10 4.86
CA GLU A 117 7.80 -12.65 5.58
C GLU A 117 8.65 -11.58 6.26
N ASN A 118 8.87 -10.43 5.60
CA ASN A 118 9.61 -9.31 6.18
C ASN A 118 8.75 -8.51 7.16
N ALA A 119 7.48 -8.29 6.82
CA ALA A 119 6.54 -7.56 7.68
C ALA A 119 6.36 -8.23 9.04
N ARG A 120 6.30 -9.56 9.09
CA ARG A 120 6.21 -10.35 10.33
C ARG A 120 7.43 -10.23 11.23
N LEU A 121 8.58 -9.82 10.68
CA LEU A 121 9.80 -9.54 11.46
C LEU A 121 9.85 -8.07 11.90
N ILE A 122 9.44 -7.15 11.03
CA ILE A 122 9.52 -5.70 11.27
C ILE A 122 8.44 -5.23 12.26
N ALA A 123 7.20 -5.69 12.11
CA ALA A 123 6.07 -5.17 12.89
C ALA A 123 6.21 -5.40 14.42
N PRO A 124 6.68 -6.56 14.90
CA PRO A 124 6.91 -6.77 16.33
C PRO A 124 8.02 -5.88 16.88
N LEU A 125 9.07 -5.62 16.09
CA LEU A 125 10.17 -4.74 16.48
C LEU A 125 9.68 -3.28 16.61
N LEU A 126 8.85 -2.80 15.69
CA LEU A 126 8.24 -1.47 15.80
C LEU A 126 7.45 -1.33 17.11
N LYS A 127 6.63 -2.34 17.44
CA LYS A 127 5.88 -2.36 18.70
C LYS A 127 6.80 -2.37 19.92
N TYR A 128 7.85 -3.19 19.89
CA TYR A 128 8.83 -3.32 20.98
C TYR A 128 9.56 -1.99 21.26
N TYR A 129 9.96 -1.25 20.22
CA TYR A 129 10.63 0.05 20.34
C TYR A 129 9.65 1.23 20.51
N GLY A 130 8.40 0.96 20.91
CA GLY A 130 7.46 1.99 21.37
C GLY A 130 6.59 2.65 20.29
N MET A 131 6.50 2.06 19.08
CA MET A 131 5.52 2.49 18.05
C MET A 131 4.13 1.88 18.25
N THR A 132 3.78 1.47 19.48
CA THR A 132 2.50 0.81 19.77
C THR A 132 1.29 1.71 19.48
N ASN A 133 1.44 3.03 19.66
CA ASN A 133 0.37 4.01 19.43
C ASN A 133 0.38 4.59 18.01
N THR A 134 1.35 4.23 17.19
CA THR A 134 1.50 4.77 15.83
C THR A 134 0.83 3.82 14.84
N PRO A 135 -0.20 4.25 14.10
CA PRO A 135 -0.85 3.41 13.11
C PRO A 135 0.14 3.01 12.01
N ILE A 136 0.11 1.73 11.65
CA ILE A 136 0.87 1.18 10.53
C ILE A 136 -0.09 0.96 9.39
N TYR A 137 0.14 1.65 8.27
CA TYR A 137 -0.59 1.47 7.02
C TYR A 137 0.26 0.72 6.00
N SER A 138 -0.36 -0.17 5.24
CA SER A 138 0.33 -0.98 4.23
C SER A 138 -0.49 -1.18 2.95
N THR A 139 0.20 -1.47 1.86
CA THR A 139 -0.45 -1.88 0.61
C THR A 139 -0.80 -3.36 0.63
N SER A 140 -1.39 -3.86 -0.44
CA SER A 140 -1.78 -5.28 -0.54
C SER A 140 -0.58 -6.23 -0.46
N VAL A 141 0.66 -5.75 -0.64
CA VAL A 141 1.86 -6.60 -0.59
C VAL A 141 2.10 -7.29 0.75
N ILE A 142 1.54 -6.76 1.85
CA ILE A 142 1.70 -7.33 3.19
C ILE A 142 0.94 -8.64 3.39
N TYR A 143 0.00 -8.94 2.51
CA TYR A 143 -0.84 -10.13 2.58
C TYR A 143 -0.69 -10.97 1.31
N SER A 144 -0.47 -12.27 1.47
CA SER A 144 -0.24 -13.20 0.36
C SER A 144 -1.53 -13.67 -0.33
N GLY A 145 -2.71 -13.37 0.22
CA GLY A 145 -3.98 -13.98 -0.18
C GLY A 145 -4.24 -15.37 0.41
N MET A 146 -3.27 -15.92 1.14
CA MET A 146 -3.39 -17.21 1.84
C MET A 146 -3.20 -17.00 3.34
N PRO A 147 -4.29 -17.06 4.15
CA PRO A 147 -4.20 -16.83 5.59
C PRO A 147 -3.26 -17.83 6.26
N SER A 148 -2.37 -17.33 7.10
CA SER A 148 -1.49 -18.14 7.95
C SER A 148 -1.63 -17.63 9.40
N PRO A 149 -2.72 -17.96 10.12
CA PRO A 149 -3.08 -17.26 11.36
C PRO A 149 -1.96 -17.23 12.41
N ASN A 150 -1.26 -18.36 12.59
CA ASN A 150 -0.13 -18.47 13.53
C ASN A 150 1.06 -17.55 13.19
N ARG A 151 1.22 -17.17 11.93
CA ARG A 151 2.30 -16.29 11.46
C ARG A 151 1.83 -14.86 11.28
N ASP A 152 0.57 -14.68 10.89
CA ASP A 152 -0.03 -13.38 10.61
C ASP A 152 -0.47 -12.66 11.89
N SER A 153 -0.52 -13.34 13.03
CA SER A 153 -0.73 -12.72 14.35
C SER A 153 0.29 -11.63 14.67
N GLU A 154 1.51 -11.72 14.14
CA GLU A 154 2.54 -10.68 14.26
C GLU A 154 2.14 -9.37 13.57
N LEU A 155 1.28 -9.47 12.54
CA LEU A 155 0.77 -8.35 11.75
C LEU A 155 -0.46 -7.69 12.38
N ASN A 156 -0.95 -8.19 13.53
CA ASN A 156 -2.15 -7.66 14.18
C ASN A 156 -2.06 -6.14 14.41
N GLY A 157 -3.15 -5.43 14.10
CA GLY A 157 -3.26 -3.98 14.23
C GLY A 157 -2.75 -3.20 13.02
N ILE A 158 -2.14 -3.86 12.02
CA ILE A 158 -1.77 -3.20 10.76
C ILE A 158 -3.01 -3.04 9.89
N ALA A 159 -3.27 -1.82 9.46
CA ALA A 159 -4.33 -1.53 8.49
C ALA A 159 -3.74 -1.55 7.07
N PHE A 160 -4.42 -2.20 6.14
CA PHE A 160 -3.97 -2.29 4.77
C PHE A 160 -5.15 -2.30 3.80
N ILE A 161 -4.84 -2.11 2.52
CA ILE A 161 -5.80 -2.18 1.43
C ILE A 161 -5.56 -3.43 0.61
N ASP A 162 -6.62 -4.14 0.24
CA ASP A 162 -6.52 -5.30 -0.65
C ASP A 162 -7.83 -5.51 -1.43
N ALA A 163 -7.76 -6.29 -2.50
CA ALA A 163 -8.88 -6.64 -3.33
C ALA A 163 -9.95 -7.42 -2.55
N PRO A 164 -11.25 -7.11 -2.65
CA PRO A 164 -12.30 -7.87 -1.97
C PRO A 164 -12.25 -9.38 -2.21
N LEU A 165 -11.85 -9.80 -3.41
CA LEU A 165 -11.77 -11.21 -3.76
C LEU A 165 -10.59 -11.93 -3.08
N THR A 166 -9.47 -11.26 -2.81
CA THR A 166 -8.27 -11.87 -2.18
C THR A 166 -8.44 -12.05 -0.67
N LEU A 167 -9.30 -11.24 -0.07
CA LEU A 167 -9.75 -11.39 1.32
C LEU A 167 -10.62 -12.64 1.50
N GLN A 168 -11.23 -13.13 0.42
CA GLN A 168 -11.97 -14.39 0.40
C GLN A 168 -11.01 -15.56 0.13
N LYS A 169 -11.23 -16.67 0.84
CA LYS A 169 -10.33 -17.83 0.93
C LYS A 169 -9.82 -18.33 -0.43
N ASN A 170 -8.49 -18.42 -0.57
CA ASN A 170 -7.75 -19.06 -1.67
C ASN A 170 -7.89 -18.44 -3.08
N ASN A 171 -8.11 -17.13 -3.18
CA ASN A 171 -8.22 -16.47 -4.48
C ASN A 171 -6.93 -15.77 -4.90
N ASN A 172 -6.47 -16.06 -6.11
CA ASN A 172 -5.31 -15.40 -6.73
C ASN A 172 -5.69 -14.00 -7.24
N ARG A 173 -4.87 -12.98 -6.96
CA ARG A 173 -5.03 -11.62 -7.50
C ARG A 173 -5.16 -11.58 -9.02
N LEU A 174 -4.41 -12.42 -9.74
CA LEU A 174 -4.47 -12.48 -11.20
C LEU A 174 -5.81 -13.01 -11.70
N TYR A 175 -6.43 -13.93 -10.94
CA TYR A 175 -7.79 -14.39 -11.24
C TYR A 175 -8.81 -13.24 -11.06
N ALA A 176 -8.67 -12.46 -9.98
CA ALA A 176 -9.50 -11.27 -9.76
C ALA A 176 -9.38 -10.25 -10.89
N VAL A 177 -8.15 -10.00 -11.36
CA VAL A 177 -7.89 -9.11 -12.51
C VAL A 177 -8.53 -9.66 -13.79
N GLY A 178 -8.38 -10.95 -14.09
CA GLY A 178 -9.01 -11.55 -15.27
C GLY A 178 -10.54 -11.44 -15.27
N ARG A 179 -11.16 -11.69 -14.12
CA ARG A 179 -12.61 -11.51 -13.92
C ARG A 179 -13.04 -10.05 -14.15
N ASP A 180 -12.29 -9.12 -13.60
CA ASP A 180 -12.61 -7.68 -13.72
C ASP A 180 -12.34 -7.15 -15.13
N ALA A 181 -11.32 -7.64 -15.82
CA ALA A 181 -11.08 -7.32 -17.22
C ALA A 181 -12.28 -7.69 -18.10
N TYR A 182 -12.89 -8.86 -17.84
CA TYR A 182 -14.14 -9.24 -18.49
C TYR A 182 -15.27 -8.27 -18.15
N TYR A 183 -15.48 -7.93 -16.87
CA TYR A 183 -16.53 -6.98 -16.48
C TYR A 183 -16.34 -5.59 -17.07
N ILE A 184 -15.10 -5.08 -17.08
CA ILE A 184 -14.73 -3.81 -17.73
C ILE A 184 -15.11 -3.87 -19.21
N SER A 185 -14.78 -4.95 -19.92
CA SER A 185 -15.09 -5.08 -21.35
C SER A 185 -16.59 -4.92 -21.66
N GLN A 186 -17.46 -5.40 -20.77
CA GLN A 186 -18.92 -5.27 -20.89
C GLN A 186 -19.45 -3.88 -20.55
N HIS A 187 -18.66 -3.07 -19.83
CA HIS A 187 -19.05 -1.74 -19.34
C HIS A 187 -18.24 -0.59 -19.95
N LEU A 188 -17.28 -0.90 -20.83
CA LEU A 188 -16.28 0.04 -21.32
C LEU A 188 -16.88 1.30 -21.95
N GLN A 189 -17.95 1.13 -22.75
CA GLN A 189 -18.64 2.27 -23.35
C GLN A 189 -19.27 3.18 -22.29
N ARG A 190 -19.88 2.60 -21.25
CA ARG A 190 -20.47 3.37 -20.14
C ARG A 190 -19.40 4.09 -19.35
N MET A 191 -18.29 3.42 -19.02
CA MET A 191 -17.15 4.04 -18.34
C MET A 191 -16.55 5.19 -19.17
N ASN A 192 -16.56 5.09 -20.51
CA ASN A 192 -16.06 6.13 -21.40
C ASN A 192 -16.99 7.33 -21.60
N GLN A 193 -18.29 7.10 -21.52
CA GLN A 193 -19.29 8.17 -21.73
C GLN A 193 -19.66 8.88 -20.44
N LEU A 194 -19.60 8.19 -19.30
CA LEU A 194 -20.02 8.69 -18.00
C LEU A 194 -18.79 8.88 -17.12
N ALA A 195 -18.48 10.14 -16.82
CA ALA A 195 -17.38 10.48 -15.92
C ALA A 195 -17.56 9.79 -14.55
N ASN A 196 -16.48 9.18 -14.06
CA ASN A 196 -16.42 8.50 -12.76
C ASN A 196 -17.48 7.38 -12.58
N PHE A 197 -18.00 6.79 -13.65
CA PHE A 197 -18.92 5.66 -13.55
C PHE A 197 -18.25 4.45 -12.88
N PRO A 198 -18.73 4.00 -11.70
CA PRO A 198 -18.08 2.93 -10.96
C PRO A 198 -18.53 1.56 -11.48
N VAL A 199 -17.58 0.64 -11.61
CA VAL A 199 -17.82 -0.80 -11.81
C VAL A 199 -17.27 -1.53 -10.60
N TYR A 200 -18.11 -2.23 -9.85
CA TYR A 200 -17.68 -2.97 -8.66
C TYR A 200 -17.24 -4.39 -9.04
N GLY A 201 -15.94 -4.65 -8.91
CA GLY A 201 -15.30 -5.90 -9.28
C GLY A 201 -14.66 -6.64 -8.10
N GLY A 202 -14.01 -7.76 -8.40
CA GLY A 202 -13.23 -8.53 -7.45
C GLY A 202 -11.97 -7.80 -6.97
N THR A 203 -11.48 -6.81 -7.71
CA THR A 203 -10.32 -5.97 -7.38
C THR A 203 -10.70 -4.58 -6.84
N GLY A 204 -11.96 -4.38 -6.43
CA GLY A 204 -12.44 -3.15 -5.81
C GLY A 204 -13.43 -2.38 -6.67
N ALA A 205 -13.64 -1.10 -6.37
CA ALA A 205 -14.43 -0.22 -7.22
C ALA A 205 -13.53 0.34 -8.34
N LEU A 206 -13.96 0.17 -9.58
CA LEU A 206 -13.19 0.49 -10.77
C LEU A 206 -13.77 1.74 -11.43
N THR A 207 -12.94 2.73 -11.67
CA THR A 207 -13.33 3.99 -12.32
C THR A 207 -12.34 4.35 -13.40
N MET A 208 -12.80 4.94 -14.50
CA MET A 208 -11.92 5.34 -15.59
C MET A 208 -11.58 6.83 -15.50
N SER A 209 -10.30 7.16 -15.59
CA SER A 209 -9.83 8.54 -15.73
C SER A 209 -9.96 9.05 -17.16
N SER A 210 -9.83 10.36 -17.35
CA SER A 210 -9.79 11.01 -18.67
C SER A 210 -8.72 10.43 -19.61
N ASN A 211 -7.67 9.86 -19.04
CA ASN A 211 -6.55 9.28 -19.77
C ASN A 211 -6.80 7.82 -20.16
N ARG A 212 -8.02 7.31 -20.01
CA ARG A 212 -8.41 5.91 -20.30
C ARG A 212 -7.70 4.87 -19.42
N GLN A 213 -7.22 5.31 -18.25
CA GLN A 213 -6.67 4.44 -17.24
C GLN A 213 -7.76 4.09 -16.23
N ILE A 214 -7.88 2.81 -15.92
CA ILE A 214 -8.84 2.32 -14.94
C ILE A 214 -8.13 2.26 -13.60
N HIS A 215 -8.60 3.06 -12.65
CA HIS A 215 -8.10 3.10 -11.29
C HIS A 215 -8.96 2.24 -10.37
N ARG A 216 -8.33 1.70 -9.33
CA ARG A 216 -8.98 0.83 -8.34
C ARG A 216 -9.11 1.55 -7.00
N ARG A 217 -10.30 1.56 -6.41
CA ARG A 217 -10.53 1.87 -5.00
C ARG A 217 -10.69 0.57 -4.22
N LEU A 218 -9.76 0.32 -3.31
CA LEU A 218 -9.72 -0.89 -2.50
C LEU A 218 -10.35 -0.64 -1.12
N PRO A 219 -11.04 -1.63 -0.54
CA PRO A 219 -11.45 -1.57 0.85
C PRO A 219 -10.24 -1.58 1.78
N TRP A 220 -10.40 -0.89 2.92
CA TRP A 220 -9.48 -0.98 4.05
C TRP A 220 -9.84 -2.16 4.94
N VAL A 221 -8.80 -2.80 5.45
CA VAL A 221 -8.85 -4.02 6.25
C VAL A 221 -7.83 -3.89 7.36
N THR A 222 -8.07 -4.51 8.51
CA THR A 222 -7.11 -4.50 9.63
C THR A 222 -6.87 -5.92 10.09
N MET A 223 -5.61 -6.30 10.25
CA MET A 223 -5.27 -7.62 10.76
C MET A 223 -5.73 -7.77 12.22
N HIS A 224 -6.55 -8.79 12.48
CA HIS A 224 -7.03 -9.20 13.79
C HIS A 224 -6.86 -10.71 13.96
N ASP A 225 -6.13 -11.13 14.99
CA ASP A 225 -5.84 -12.54 15.30
C ASP A 225 -5.31 -13.35 14.11
N GLY A 226 -4.47 -12.73 13.28
CA GLY A 226 -3.88 -13.34 12.09
C GLY A 226 -4.83 -13.46 10.89
N HIS A 227 -5.94 -12.73 10.91
CA HIS A 227 -6.91 -12.65 9.83
C HIS A 227 -7.16 -11.19 9.39
N PRO A 228 -7.32 -10.94 8.08
CA PRO A 228 -7.87 -9.68 7.59
C PRO A 228 -9.32 -9.45 8.05
#